data_AF-K5X0T1-F1
#
_entry.id   AF-K5X0T1-F1
#
_cell.length_a   1.000
_cell.length_b   1.000
_cell.length_c   1.000
_cell.angle_alpha   90.00
_cell.angle_beta   90.00
_cell.angle_gamma   90.00
#
_symmetry.space_group_name_H-M   'P 1'
#
loop_
_entity.id
_entity.type
_entity.pdbx_description
1 polymer ?
#
loop_
_entity_poly.entity_id
_entity_poly.type
_entity_poly.pdbx_seq_one_letter_code
_entity_poly.pdbx_strand_id
1 'polypeptide(L)'
;SNIHVSCGAFLGPPLRTDGGDPEDLSEGSRWRQDIHVCASTTRSSIQTITFSSNDLSNIQNLRLSRKPAGQTVLWGIEKENFKIRSIDLMWGRIDDRYENDSSIWAIRSEGLYLPAGRSAFDVTALPSGPAHAAHETTWKQIYETAFARDDYLVDYRGTFDYAMRRKYQAIVEQNPVNGYASIRNIVWTDMMSNSVVGTATNATAFFSAYKPSIEYRMPFAIPGFILLAIWLPSFLLAIVL
;
A
#
# COMPACT_ATOMS: atom_id res chain seq x y z
N SER A 1 25.69 -0.16 -13.81
CA SER A 1 24.74 -0.48 -12.73
C SER A 1 23.41 -0.79 -13.38
N ASN A 2 22.79 -1.92 -13.06
CA ASN A 2 21.47 -2.31 -13.55
C ASN A 2 20.43 -1.84 -12.53
N ILE A 3 19.68 -0.80 -12.85
CA ILE A 3 18.67 -0.21 -11.95
C ILE A 3 17.35 -0.98 -12.10
N HIS A 4 16.68 -1.28 -11.00
CA HIS A 4 15.34 -1.86 -11.03
C HIS A 4 14.32 -0.82 -11.54
N VAL A 5 13.60 -1.18 -12.60
CA VAL A 5 12.46 -0.41 -13.11
C VAL A 5 11.29 -1.37 -13.35
N SER A 6 10.15 -1.06 -12.74
CA SER A 6 8.89 -1.76 -12.97
C SER A 6 7.93 -0.88 -13.76
N CYS A 7 7.30 -1.45 -14.78
CA CYS A 7 6.39 -0.74 -15.66
C CYS A 7 5.01 -1.40 -15.67
N GLY A 8 3.95 -0.61 -15.84
CA GLY A 8 2.63 -1.15 -16.10
C GLY A 8 1.53 -0.10 -16.16
N ALA A 9 0.35 -0.55 -16.59
CA ALA A 9 -0.83 0.29 -16.68
C ALA A 9 -1.55 0.39 -15.33
N PHE A 10 -2.17 1.54 -15.09
CA PHE A 10 -2.98 1.86 -13.93
C PHE A 10 -4.33 2.37 -14.39
N LEU A 11 -5.40 1.68 -14.01
CA LEU A 11 -6.74 2.26 -14.11
C LEU A 11 -6.99 3.07 -12.85
N GLY A 12 -7.14 4.39 -13.00
CA GLY A 12 -7.36 5.31 -11.89
C GLY A 12 -8.73 5.11 -11.21
N PRO A 13 -8.94 5.75 -10.03
CA PRO A 13 -10.23 5.73 -9.37
C PRO A 13 -11.31 6.36 -10.26
N PRO A 14 -12.57 5.89 -10.20
CA PRO A 14 -13.67 6.49 -10.94
C PRO A 14 -13.97 7.89 -10.40
N LEU A 15 -13.99 8.88 -11.28
CA LEU A 15 -14.34 10.26 -10.96
C LEU A 15 -15.73 10.58 -11.49
N ARG A 16 -16.54 11.21 -10.64
CA ARG A 16 -17.88 11.66 -11.02
C ARG A 16 -17.77 12.84 -11.98
N THR A 17 -18.54 12.82 -13.07
CA THR A 17 -18.44 13.87 -14.12
C THR A 17 -19.73 14.66 -14.35
N ASP A 18 -20.84 14.25 -13.76
CA ASP A 18 -22.15 14.93 -13.86
C ASP A 18 -22.44 15.86 -12.66
N GLY A 19 -21.50 16.04 -11.74
CA GLY A 19 -21.66 16.87 -10.54
C GLY A 19 -22.53 16.24 -9.43
N GLY A 20 -22.94 14.98 -9.59
CA GLY A 20 -23.63 14.23 -8.53
C GLY A 20 -22.70 13.86 -7.37
N ASP A 21 -23.26 13.23 -6.34
CA ASP A 21 -22.50 12.74 -5.20
C ASP A 21 -21.52 11.63 -5.63
N PRO A 22 -20.20 11.74 -5.37
CA PRO A 22 -19.24 10.68 -5.61
C PRO A 22 -19.47 9.38 -4.82
N GLU A 23 -20.35 9.38 -3.82
CA GLU A 23 -20.75 8.19 -3.05
C GLU A 23 -22.02 7.53 -3.60
N ASP A 24 -22.80 8.23 -4.42
CA ASP A 24 -24.01 7.71 -5.02
C ASP A 24 -23.70 6.94 -6.31
N LEU A 25 -23.97 5.63 -6.33
CA LEU A 25 -23.78 4.77 -7.50
C LEU A 25 -25.08 4.53 -8.29
N SER A 26 -26.06 5.42 -8.16
CA SER A 26 -27.36 5.34 -8.84
C SER A 26 -27.26 5.12 -10.35
N GLU A 27 -28.27 4.41 -10.90
CA GLU A 27 -28.43 4.23 -12.33
C GLU A 27 -28.56 5.58 -13.04
N GLY A 28 -27.86 5.74 -14.17
CA GLY A 28 -27.80 7.01 -14.92
C GLY A 28 -26.63 7.92 -14.53
N SER A 29 -25.85 7.55 -13.51
CA SER A 29 -24.63 8.25 -13.13
C SER A 29 -23.54 8.24 -14.21
N ARG A 30 -22.81 9.35 -14.34
CA ARG A 30 -21.69 9.46 -15.29
C ARG A 30 -20.34 9.50 -14.59
N TRP A 31 -19.49 8.55 -14.99
CA TRP A 31 -18.16 8.35 -14.43
C TRP A 31 -17.09 8.37 -15.50
N ARG A 32 -15.90 8.83 -15.13
CA ARG A 32 -14.69 8.77 -15.94
C ARG A 32 -13.60 8.04 -15.18
N GLN A 33 -12.86 7.18 -15.87
CA GLN A 33 -11.62 6.59 -15.38
C GLN A 33 -10.53 6.77 -16.43
N ASP A 34 -9.35 7.15 -15.97
CA ASP A 34 -8.19 7.34 -16.82
C ASP A 34 -7.22 6.15 -16.69
N ILE A 35 -6.61 5.77 -17.82
CA ILE A 35 -5.55 4.77 -17.86
C ILE A 35 -4.20 5.49 -17.92
N HIS A 36 -3.33 5.20 -16.95
CA HIS A 36 -1.98 5.75 -16.87
C HIS A 36 -0.94 4.65 -17.03
N VAL A 37 0.04 4.83 -17.90
CA VAL A 37 1.19 3.94 -18.01
C VAL A 37 2.33 4.57 -17.21
N CYS A 38 2.83 3.84 -16.21
CA CYS A 38 3.86 4.32 -15.30
C CYS A 38 5.11 3.44 -15.35
N ALA A 39 6.26 4.05 -15.09
CA ALA A 39 7.51 3.38 -14.79
C ALA A 39 7.98 3.84 -13.41
N SER A 40 8.26 2.90 -12.53
CA SER A 40 8.65 3.15 -11.15
C SER A 40 9.99 2.54 -10.83
N THR A 41 10.78 3.25 -10.04
CA THR A 41 12.05 2.79 -9.48
C THR A 41 12.14 3.21 -8.03
N THR A 42 13.07 2.63 -7.29
CA THR A 42 13.32 2.98 -5.89
C THR A 42 14.68 3.62 -5.76
N ARG A 43 14.72 4.78 -5.09
CA ARG A 43 15.95 5.48 -4.72
C ARG A 43 16.10 5.48 -3.21
N SER A 44 17.18 4.90 -2.71
CA SER A 44 17.61 5.04 -1.32
C SER A 44 18.36 6.36 -1.12
N SER A 45 18.12 7.02 0.01
CA SER A 45 18.82 8.24 0.41
C SER A 45 18.87 8.35 1.92
N ILE A 46 19.85 9.08 2.45
CA ILE A 46 19.97 9.33 3.89
C ILE A 46 19.41 10.71 4.19
N GLN A 47 18.49 10.77 5.15
CA GLN A 47 17.84 12.00 5.57
C GLN A 47 17.86 12.09 7.09
N THR A 48 18.04 13.30 7.60
CA THR A 48 17.83 13.62 9.00
C THR A 48 16.38 14.07 9.17
N ILE A 49 15.63 13.33 9.99
CA ILE A 49 14.24 13.66 10.34
C ILE A 49 14.24 14.29 11.73
N THR A 50 13.75 15.52 11.82
CA THR A 50 13.55 16.22 13.09
C THR A 50 12.07 16.24 13.40
N PHE A 51 11.74 15.68 14.57
CA PHE A 51 10.40 15.71 15.14
C PHE A 51 10.33 16.86 16.13
N SER A 52 9.37 17.77 15.94
CA SER A 52 9.09 18.83 16.90
C SER A 52 7.62 18.85 17.27
N SER A 53 7.31 19.01 18.54
CA SER A 53 5.93 19.21 18.98
C SER A 53 5.88 20.29 20.04
N ASN A 54 4.85 21.12 19.97
CA ASN A 54 4.53 22.10 21.02
C ASN A 54 3.69 21.47 22.14
N ASP A 55 3.17 20.27 21.91
CA ASP A 55 2.29 19.54 22.82
C ASP A 55 2.61 18.05 22.74
N LEU A 56 3.05 17.47 23.86
CA LEU A 56 3.43 16.06 23.95
C LEU A 56 2.23 15.13 24.14
N SER A 57 1.03 15.68 24.37
CA SER A 57 -0.17 14.90 24.67
C SER A 57 -0.87 14.34 23.41
N ASN A 58 -0.60 14.91 22.23
CA ASN A 58 -1.22 14.48 20.98
C ASN A 58 -0.23 14.47 19.80
N ILE A 59 -0.17 13.34 19.10
CA ILE A 59 0.68 13.13 17.91
C ILE A 59 0.25 13.99 16.70
N GLN A 60 -0.98 14.50 16.68
CA GLN A 60 -1.47 15.37 15.61
C GLN A 60 -0.70 16.71 15.54
N ASN A 61 -0.09 17.14 16.66
CA ASN A 61 0.71 18.36 16.72
C ASN A 61 2.20 18.12 16.36
N LEU A 62 2.56 16.88 16.01
CA LEU A 62 3.92 16.51 15.62
C LEU A 62 4.26 17.10 14.24
N ARG A 63 5.21 18.03 14.23
CA ARG A 63 5.79 18.59 13.02
C ARG A 63 7.02 17.78 12.64
N LEU A 64 7.07 17.35 11.38
CA LEU A 64 8.22 16.67 10.81
C LEU A 64 8.97 17.61 9.88
N SER A 65 10.26 17.81 10.14
CA SER A 65 11.18 18.45 9.19
C SER A 65 12.15 17.40 8.66
N ARG A 66 12.28 17.31 7.34
CA ARG A 66 13.23 16.40 6.69
C ARG A 66 14.32 17.24 6.04
N LYS A 67 15.58 16.92 6.34
CA LYS A 67 16.73 17.51 5.68
C LYS A 67 17.54 16.40 5.02
N PRO A 68 17.87 16.49 3.73
CA PRO A 68 18.87 15.61 3.13
C PRO A 68 20.14 15.66 4.00
N ALA A 69 20.82 14.53 4.16
CA ALA A 69 22.05 14.51 4.96
C ALA A 69 23.14 15.44 4.38
N GLY A 70 23.00 15.89 3.13
CA GLY A 70 23.88 16.87 2.48
C GLY A 70 25.31 16.37 2.26
N GLN A 71 25.57 15.12 2.62
CA GLN A 71 26.85 14.45 2.48
C GLN A 71 26.70 13.32 1.47
N THR A 72 27.66 13.24 0.55
CA THR A 72 27.84 12.04 -0.27
C THR A 72 28.31 10.92 0.65
N VAL A 73 27.69 9.75 0.51
CA VAL A 73 28.10 8.54 1.23
C VAL A 73 28.54 7.50 0.24
N LEU A 74 29.37 6.56 0.70
CA LEU A 74 29.75 5.41 -0.08
C LEU A 74 28.63 4.36 -0.03
N TRP A 75 28.03 4.11 -1.18
CA TRP A 75 27.06 3.04 -1.40
C TRP A 75 27.78 1.84 -2.00
N GLY A 76 27.43 0.65 -1.52
CA GLY A 76 27.89 -0.62 -2.08
C GLY A 76 26.71 -1.38 -2.68
N ILE A 77 26.98 -2.03 -3.82
CA ILE A 77 26.15 -3.11 -4.35
C ILE A 77 27.05 -4.34 -4.45
N GLU A 78 26.56 -5.48 -3.99
CA GLU A 78 27.20 -6.78 -4.16
C GLU A 78 27.56 -7.03 -5.63
N LYS A 79 28.78 -7.49 -5.88
CA LYS A 79 29.27 -7.75 -7.24
C LYS A 79 29.38 -9.24 -7.44
N GLU A 80 28.50 -9.75 -8.29
CA GLU A 80 28.40 -11.17 -8.61
C GLU A 80 28.37 -11.39 -10.13
N ASN A 81 28.73 -12.60 -10.56
CA ASN A 81 28.73 -12.98 -11.98
C ASN A 81 27.48 -13.81 -12.37
N PHE A 82 26.38 -13.60 -11.66
CA PHE A 82 25.10 -14.23 -11.95
C PHE A 82 24.24 -13.37 -12.88
N LYS A 83 23.31 -14.02 -13.59
CA LYS A 83 22.28 -13.29 -14.34
C LYS A 83 21.35 -12.59 -13.35
N ILE A 84 20.90 -11.38 -13.69
CA ILE A 84 19.92 -10.60 -12.88
C ILE A 84 18.71 -11.45 -12.47
N ARG A 85 18.25 -12.35 -13.35
CA ARG A 85 17.13 -13.27 -13.09
C ARG A 85 17.39 -14.33 -12.01
N SER A 86 18.58 -14.40 -11.44
CA SER A 86 19.01 -15.50 -10.56
C SER A 86 19.60 -15.00 -9.25
N ILE A 87 19.51 -13.70 -8.96
CA ILE A 87 20.13 -13.11 -7.78
C ILE A 87 19.31 -11.93 -7.24
N ASP A 88 19.31 -11.82 -5.92
CA ASP A 88 18.90 -10.65 -5.17
C ASP A 88 20.14 -9.99 -4.59
N LEU A 89 20.62 -8.91 -5.22
CA LEU A 89 21.88 -8.29 -4.83
C LEU A 89 21.73 -7.55 -3.50
N MET A 90 22.66 -7.76 -2.58
CA MET A 90 22.77 -6.92 -1.40
C MET A 90 23.21 -5.50 -1.78
N TRP A 91 22.63 -4.51 -1.13
CA TRP A 91 22.98 -3.11 -1.34
C TRP A 91 22.83 -2.33 -0.05
N GLY A 92 23.57 -1.23 0.09
CA GLY A 92 23.48 -0.39 1.27
C GLY A 92 24.64 0.58 1.41
N ARG A 93 24.66 1.30 2.52
CA ARG A 93 25.82 2.12 2.90
C ARG A 93 26.94 1.18 3.34
N ILE A 94 28.15 1.45 2.87
CA ILE A 94 29.37 0.74 3.26
C ILE A 94 30.37 1.72 3.89
N ASP A 95 31.37 1.18 4.59
CA ASP A 95 32.47 1.97 5.15
C ASP A 95 33.42 2.44 4.03
N ASP A 96 33.98 3.65 4.17
CA ASP A 96 34.84 4.28 3.17
C ASP A 96 36.06 3.43 2.78
N ARG A 97 36.53 2.54 3.67
CA ARG A 97 37.65 1.63 3.39
C ARG A 97 37.39 0.64 2.25
N TYR A 98 36.12 0.40 1.90
CA TYR A 98 35.73 -0.55 0.85
C TYR A 98 35.55 0.09 -0.53
N GLU A 99 35.91 1.37 -0.70
CA GLU A 99 35.74 2.08 -1.98
C GLU A 99 36.45 1.40 -3.15
N ASN A 100 37.61 0.79 -2.90
CA ASN A 100 38.42 0.10 -3.90
C ASN A 100 38.34 -1.44 -3.79
N ASP A 101 37.37 -1.97 -3.05
CA ASP A 101 37.20 -3.42 -2.92
C ASP A 101 36.75 -4.02 -4.25
N SER A 102 37.43 -5.07 -4.71
CA SER A 102 37.16 -5.69 -6.01
C SER A 102 35.88 -6.54 -6.03
N SER A 103 35.34 -6.89 -4.86
CA SER A 103 34.13 -7.68 -4.64
C SER A 103 32.85 -6.85 -4.50
N ILE A 104 32.93 -5.52 -4.57
CA ILE A 104 31.79 -4.62 -4.40
C ILE A 104 31.78 -3.58 -5.53
N TRP A 105 30.60 -3.26 -6.06
CA TRP A 105 30.40 -2.05 -6.86
C TRP A 105 30.15 -0.87 -5.93
N ALA A 106 31.21 -0.10 -5.65
CA ALA A 106 31.14 1.07 -4.79
C ALA A 106 30.84 2.36 -5.60
N ILE A 107 29.99 3.23 -5.06
CA ILE A 107 29.67 4.54 -5.66
C ILE A 107 29.46 5.60 -4.57
N ARG A 108 30.14 6.75 -4.70
CA ARG A 108 29.88 7.94 -3.86
C ARG A 108 28.72 8.75 -4.44
N SER A 109 27.64 8.88 -3.68
CA SER A 109 26.44 9.60 -4.11
C SER A 109 25.58 10.01 -2.91
N GLU A 110 24.74 11.03 -3.08
CA GLU A 110 23.71 11.40 -2.10
C GLU A 110 22.58 10.34 -1.99
N GLY A 111 22.44 9.49 -3.01
CA GLY A 111 21.48 8.40 -3.00
C GLY A 111 21.79 7.32 -4.02
N LEU A 112 21.20 6.16 -3.83
CA LEU A 112 21.41 4.97 -4.63
C LEU A 112 20.09 4.55 -5.28
N TYR A 113 20.06 4.47 -6.61
CA TYR A 113 18.98 3.74 -7.28
C TYR A 113 19.20 2.25 -7.08
N LEU A 114 18.15 1.58 -6.59
CA LEU A 114 18.28 0.20 -6.16
C LEU A 114 18.46 -0.75 -7.34
N PRO A 115 19.33 -1.75 -7.20
CA PRO A 115 19.65 -2.66 -8.28
C PRO A 115 18.43 -3.51 -8.68
N ALA A 116 18.40 -3.90 -9.95
CA ALA A 116 17.54 -4.97 -10.43
C ALA A 116 18.04 -6.32 -9.93
N GLY A 117 17.12 -7.17 -9.48
CA GLY A 117 17.35 -8.58 -9.20
C GLY A 117 16.21 -9.40 -9.77
N ARG A 118 16.06 -10.60 -9.23
CA ARG A 118 14.80 -11.33 -9.26
C ARG A 118 14.63 -11.90 -7.86
N SER A 119 13.65 -11.35 -7.13
CA SER A 119 13.21 -11.92 -5.86
C SER A 119 13.10 -13.43 -6.04
N ALA A 120 13.95 -14.20 -5.35
CA ALA A 120 14.02 -15.66 -5.48
C ALA A 120 12.67 -16.35 -5.22
N PHE A 121 11.74 -15.59 -4.68
CA PHE A 121 10.41 -15.97 -4.29
C PHE A 121 9.42 -15.47 -5.33
N ASP A 122 8.92 -16.38 -6.17
CA ASP A 122 7.65 -16.21 -6.91
C ASP A 122 6.46 -16.26 -5.94
N VAL A 123 6.64 -15.67 -4.76
CA VAL A 123 5.76 -15.76 -3.61
C VAL A 123 4.92 -14.49 -3.61
N THR A 124 3.62 -14.73 -3.64
CA THR A 124 2.54 -13.73 -3.57
C THR A 124 2.46 -13.03 -2.22
N ALA A 125 3.29 -13.44 -1.25
CA ALA A 125 3.46 -12.82 0.06
C ALA A 125 4.87 -12.23 0.15
N LEU A 126 4.98 -10.97 0.57
CA LEU A 126 6.26 -10.37 0.95
C LEU A 126 6.78 -11.16 2.17
N PRO A 127 7.79 -12.03 2.04
CA PRO A 127 8.33 -12.70 3.21
C PRO A 127 8.97 -11.62 4.08
N SER A 128 8.72 -11.63 5.38
CA SER A 128 9.46 -10.80 6.32
C SER A 128 10.94 -11.20 6.26
N GLY A 129 11.86 -10.26 6.02
CA GLY A 129 13.30 -10.51 6.18
C GLY A 129 14.25 -10.05 5.08
N PRO A 130 13.99 -10.24 3.76
CA PRO A 130 14.94 -9.84 2.72
C PRO A 130 14.73 -8.38 2.29
N ALA A 131 15.11 -7.45 3.16
CA ALA A 131 14.99 -6.00 2.90
C ALA A 131 15.70 -5.55 1.61
N HIS A 132 16.74 -6.29 1.18
CA HIS A 132 17.48 -6.02 -0.05
C HIS A 132 16.67 -6.30 -1.34
N ALA A 133 15.68 -7.19 -1.31
CA ALA A 133 14.83 -7.53 -2.46
C ALA A 133 13.38 -7.00 -2.35
N ALA A 134 13.03 -6.42 -1.19
CA ALA A 134 11.68 -5.99 -0.89
C ALA A 134 11.17 -4.91 -1.86
N HIS A 135 12.05 -4.00 -2.32
CA HIS A 135 11.66 -2.91 -3.24
C HIS A 135 11.16 -3.44 -4.59
N GLU A 136 11.81 -4.47 -5.11
CA GLU A 136 11.45 -5.12 -6.36
C GLU A 136 10.14 -5.90 -6.19
N THR A 137 10.07 -6.75 -5.17
CA THR A 137 8.89 -7.58 -4.90
C THR A 137 7.64 -6.71 -4.73
N THR A 138 7.77 -5.59 -4.02
CA THR A 138 6.66 -4.65 -3.81
C THR A 138 6.19 -4.01 -5.11
N TRP A 139 7.12 -3.54 -5.96
CA TRP A 139 6.72 -2.97 -7.25
C TRP A 139 6.08 -4.02 -8.17
N LYS A 140 6.61 -5.24 -8.21
CA LYS A 140 5.99 -6.36 -8.93
C LYS A 140 4.56 -6.57 -8.45
N GLN A 141 4.33 -6.65 -7.13
CA GLN A 141 2.98 -6.81 -6.57
C GLN A 141 2.05 -5.65 -6.95
N ILE A 142 2.53 -4.40 -6.90
CA ILE A 142 1.74 -3.22 -7.27
C ILE A 142 1.31 -3.24 -8.73
N TYR A 143 2.18 -3.68 -9.64
CA TYR A 143 1.88 -3.70 -11.07
C TYR A 143 1.12 -4.96 -11.51
N GLU A 144 1.32 -6.10 -10.86
CA GLU A 144 0.73 -7.38 -11.27
C GLU A 144 -0.53 -7.80 -10.48
N THR A 145 -0.67 -7.34 -9.23
CA THR A 145 -1.69 -7.89 -8.32
C THR A 145 -2.53 -6.82 -7.63
N ALA A 146 -1.93 -5.84 -6.94
CA ALA A 146 -2.61 -4.91 -6.04
C ALA A 146 -3.72 -4.09 -6.71
N PHE A 147 -3.57 -3.81 -8.01
CA PHE A 147 -4.55 -3.09 -8.81
C PHE A 147 -5.18 -3.90 -9.96
N ALA A 148 -4.88 -5.20 -10.03
CA ALA A 148 -5.26 -6.06 -11.15
C ALA A 148 -6.12 -7.26 -10.74
N ARG A 149 -6.07 -7.70 -9.48
CA ARG A 149 -6.81 -8.88 -8.97
C ARG A 149 -7.64 -8.51 -7.75
N ASP A 150 -8.82 -9.11 -7.63
CA ASP A 150 -9.74 -8.89 -6.50
C ASP A 150 -9.45 -9.83 -5.31
N ASP A 151 -8.61 -10.85 -5.50
CA ASP A 151 -8.25 -11.88 -4.50
C ASP A 151 -6.93 -11.55 -3.75
N TYR A 152 -6.67 -10.25 -3.54
CA TYR A 152 -5.54 -9.83 -2.70
C TYR A 152 -6.03 -9.62 -1.26
N LEU A 153 -5.22 -10.00 -0.28
CA LEU A 153 -5.57 -9.93 1.15
C LEU A 153 -6.00 -8.51 1.62
N VAL A 154 -5.61 -7.48 0.87
CA VAL A 154 -5.93 -6.06 1.12
C VAL A 154 -6.49 -5.43 -0.16
N ASP A 155 -7.66 -4.80 -0.07
CA ASP A 155 -8.28 -4.10 -1.20
C ASP A 155 -7.65 -2.73 -1.46
N TYR A 156 -6.48 -2.72 -2.11
CA TYR A 156 -5.83 -1.49 -2.53
C TYR A 156 -6.51 -0.82 -3.74
N ARG A 157 -7.52 -1.42 -4.37
CA ARG A 157 -8.29 -0.79 -5.45
C ARG A 157 -9.43 0.06 -4.91
N GLY A 158 -9.91 -0.25 -3.71
CA GLY A 158 -11.17 0.26 -3.19
C GLY A 158 -12.37 -0.33 -3.93
N THR A 159 -12.29 -1.58 -4.38
CA THR A 159 -13.41 -2.32 -4.99
C THR A 159 -14.54 -2.52 -3.97
N PHE A 160 -14.19 -2.91 -2.75
CA PHE A 160 -15.07 -3.16 -1.61
C PHE A 160 -14.85 -2.17 -0.46
N ASP A 161 -13.75 -1.41 -0.47
CA ASP A 161 -13.49 -0.33 0.49
C ASP A 161 -13.82 1.06 -0.10
N TYR A 162 -15.00 1.58 0.25
CA TYR A 162 -15.45 2.92 -0.15
C TYR A 162 -14.58 4.04 0.41
N ALA A 163 -14.04 3.89 1.63
CA ALA A 163 -13.19 4.91 2.22
C ALA A 163 -11.85 4.99 1.46
N MET A 164 -11.29 3.85 1.07
CA MET A 164 -10.11 3.79 0.21
C MET A 164 -10.37 4.42 -1.15
N ARG A 165 -11.51 4.09 -1.78
CA ARG A 165 -11.92 4.68 -3.06
C ARG A 165 -12.03 6.21 -2.96
N ARG A 166 -12.75 6.72 -1.96
CA ARG A 166 -12.93 8.17 -1.76
C ARG A 166 -11.59 8.86 -1.50
N LYS A 167 -10.70 8.23 -0.72
CA LYS A 167 -9.34 8.74 -0.50
C LYS A 167 -8.58 8.89 -1.81
N TYR A 168 -8.61 7.90 -2.70
CA TYR A 168 -7.93 8.00 -3.98
C TYR A 168 -8.55 9.02 -4.94
N GLN A 169 -9.88 9.09 -4.99
CA GLN A 169 -10.57 10.16 -5.73
C GLN A 169 -10.12 11.54 -5.25
N ALA A 170 -10.09 11.77 -3.93
CA ALA A 170 -9.64 13.03 -3.36
C ALA A 170 -8.17 13.35 -3.72
N ILE A 171 -7.28 12.36 -3.74
CA ILE A 171 -5.87 12.57 -4.15
C ILE A 171 -5.78 13.03 -5.61
N VAL A 172 -6.58 12.43 -6.50
CA VAL A 172 -6.59 12.78 -7.92
C VAL A 172 -7.29 14.12 -8.17
N GLU A 173 -8.39 14.40 -7.48
CA GLU A 173 -9.11 15.68 -7.51
C GLU A 173 -8.18 16.83 -7.07
N GLN A 174 -7.38 16.63 -6.02
CA GLN A 174 -6.42 17.62 -5.51
C GLN A 174 -5.19 17.78 -6.42
N ASN A 175 -4.77 16.72 -7.10
CA ASN A 175 -3.60 16.74 -7.96
C ASN A 175 -3.81 15.87 -9.22
N PRO A 176 -4.46 16.40 -10.26
CA PRO A 176 -4.81 15.63 -11.45
C PRO A 176 -3.59 15.10 -12.23
N VAL A 177 -2.42 15.75 -12.10
CA VAL A 177 -1.21 15.38 -12.84
C VAL A 177 -0.45 14.25 -12.13
N ASN A 178 -0.20 14.41 -10.83
CA ASN A 178 0.66 13.49 -10.07
C ASN A 178 -0.11 12.62 -9.06
N GLY A 179 -1.41 12.80 -8.90
CA GLY A 179 -2.25 12.07 -7.95
C GLY A 179 -2.24 10.57 -8.22
N TYR A 180 -2.32 10.16 -9.49
CA TYR A 180 -2.24 8.76 -9.91
C TYR A 180 -0.92 8.09 -9.51
N ALA A 181 0.21 8.78 -9.72
CA ALA A 181 1.52 8.29 -9.26
C ALA A 181 1.62 8.28 -7.73
N SER A 182 1.01 9.26 -7.06
CA SER A 182 0.99 9.37 -5.59
C SER A 182 0.23 8.21 -4.94
N ILE A 183 -0.87 7.76 -5.54
CA ILE A 183 -1.62 6.57 -5.09
C ILE A 183 -0.68 5.35 -5.04
N ARG A 184 0.05 5.08 -6.14
CA ARG A 184 1.00 3.96 -6.19
C ARG A 184 2.13 4.11 -5.18
N ASN A 185 2.65 5.32 -4.98
CA ASN A 185 3.70 5.59 -3.98
C ASN A 185 3.22 5.35 -2.54
N ILE A 186 1.96 5.66 -2.24
CA ILE A 186 1.35 5.38 -0.92
C ILE A 186 1.23 3.88 -0.71
N VAL A 187 0.69 3.13 -1.69
CA VAL A 187 0.59 1.67 -1.61
C VAL A 187 1.98 1.02 -1.49
N TRP A 188 2.96 1.50 -2.25
CA TRP A 188 4.36 1.06 -2.12
C TRP A 188 4.92 1.29 -0.73
N THR A 189 4.66 2.46 -0.14
CA THR A 189 5.11 2.80 1.21
C THR A 189 4.47 1.90 2.26
N ASP A 190 3.17 1.61 2.11
CA ASP A 190 2.45 0.72 3.02
C ASP A 190 3.00 -0.71 2.96
N MET A 191 3.09 -1.30 1.77
CA MET A 191 3.67 -2.64 1.57
C MET A 191 5.13 -2.75 2.03
N MET A 192 5.96 -1.76 1.69
CA MET A 192 7.36 -1.74 2.11
C MET A 192 7.50 -1.59 3.61
N SER A 193 6.73 -0.71 4.24
CA SER A 193 6.81 -0.51 5.69
C SER A 193 6.47 -1.78 6.44
N ASN A 194 5.43 -2.52 6.02
CA ASN A 194 5.10 -3.84 6.55
C ASN A 194 6.18 -4.90 6.30
N SER A 195 7.00 -4.76 5.26
CA SER A 195 8.07 -5.71 4.91
C SER A 195 9.37 -5.47 5.67
N VAL A 196 9.70 -4.20 5.95
CA VAL A 196 11.01 -3.82 6.53
C VAL A 196 10.93 -3.47 8.02
N VAL A 197 9.76 -3.05 8.50
CA VAL A 197 9.54 -2.84 9.94
C VAL A 197 9.24 -4.20 10.54
N GLY A 198 10.19 -4.74 11.31
CA GLY A 198 9.98 -5.98 12.04
C GLY A 198 8.80 -5.84 12.99
N THR A 199 7.76 -6.65 12.81
CA THR A 199 6.70 -6.80 13.80
C THR A 199 7.25 -7.60 14.97
N ALA A 200 7.57 -6.92 16.07
CA ALA A 200 7.93 -7.56 17.35
C ALA A 200 6.72 -8.26 18.03
N THR A 201 5.70 -8.62 17.25
CA THR A 201 4.52 -9.31 17.74
C THR A 201 4.63 -10.77 17.36
N ASN A 202 4.72 -11.64 18.37
CA ASN A 202 4.66 -13.11 18.29
C ASN A 202 3.34 -13.66 17.70
N ALA A 203 2.54 -12.80 17.08
CA ALA A 203 1.31 -13.11 16.41
C ALA A 203 1.36 -12.41 15.06
N THR A 204 1.54 -13.18 13.99
CA THR A 204 0.78 -12.91 12.78
C THR A 204 -0.68 -12.87 13.20
N ALA A 205 -1.20 -11.67 13.47
CA ALA A 205 -2.62 -11.48 13.65
C ALA A 205 -3.25 -11.84 12.30
N PHE A 206 -3.78 -13.05 12.19
CA PHE A 206 -4.67 -13.41 11.11
C PHE A 206 -5.90 -12.53 11.26
N PHE A 207 -5.92 -11.41 10.53
CA PHE A 207 -7.13 -10.64 10.37
C PHE A 207 -8.03 -11.46 9.46
N SER A 208 -9.07 -12.06 10.04
CA SER A 208 -10.19 -12.57 9.27
C SER A 208 -10.69 -11.42 8.40
N ALA A 209 -10.83 -11.69 7.09
CA ALA A 209 -11.58 -10.82 6.19
C ALA A 209 -12.85 -10.37 6.90
N TYR A 210 -13.06 -9.05 6.89
CA TYR A 210 -14.22 -8.30 7.36
C TYR A 210 -15.33 -9.23 7.88
N LYS A 211 -15.40 -9.46 9.20
CA LYS A 211 -16.55 -10.16 9.79
C LYS A 211 -17.68 -9.13 9.78
N PRO A 212 -18.68 -9.18 8.89
CA PRO A 212 -19.76 -8.21 8.90
C PRO A 212 -20.43 -8.25 10.27
N SER A 213 -20.22 -7.19 11.05
CA SER A 213 -20.87 -6.99 12.34
C SER A 213 -22.16 -6.26 12.06
N ILE A 214 -23.27 -6.99 12.00
CA ILE A 214 -24.59 -6.38 11.93
C ILE A 214 -24.91 -5.85 13.32
N GLU A 215 -24.68 -4.56 13.53
CA GLU A 215 -25.11 -3.87 14.74
C GLU A 215 -26.59 -3.50 14.59
N TYR A 216 -27.47 -4.32 15.17
CA TYR A 216 -28.90 -4.10 15.07
C TYR A 216 -29.34 -2.97 16.00
N ARG A 217 -29.77 -1.85 15.43
CA ARG A 217 -30.38 -0.76 16.19
C ARG A 217 -31.83 -1.11 16.50
N MET A 218 -32.09 -1.46 17.76
CA MET A 218 -33.42 -1.85 18.29
C MET A 218 -34.59 -0.93 17.88
N PRO A 219 -34.44 0.40 17.71
CA PRO A 219 -35.53 1.24 17.22
C PRO A 219 -36.08 0.84 15.83
N PHE A 220 -35.27 0.20 14.99
CA PHE A 220 -35.72 -0.28 13.68
C PHE A 220 -36.39 -1.67 13.73
N ALA A 221 -36.36 -2.35 14.88
CA ALA A 221 -37.04 -3.63 15.11
C ALA A 221 -38.55 -3.47 15.38
N ILE A 222 -39.02 -2.24 15.66
CA ILE A 222 -40.39 -1.95 16.11
C ILE A 222 -41.46 -2.57 15.17
N PRO A 223 -41.36 -2.46 13.83
CA PRO A 223 -42.33 -3.12 12.94
C PRO A 223 -42.34 -4.64 13.06
N GLY A 224 -41.16 -5.25 13.29
CA GLY A 224 -41.02 -6.70 13.48
C GLY A 224 -41.66 -7.19 14.78
N PHE A 225 -41.52 -6.44 15.88
CA PHE A 225 -42.18 -6.76 17.14
C PHE A 225 -43.71 -6.62 17.05
N ILE A 226 -44.20 -5.63 16.31
CA ILE A 226 -45.64 -5.47 16.06
C ILE A 226 -46.17 -6.67 15.26
N LEU A 227 -45.48 -7.07 14.19
CA LEU A 227 -45.83 -8.26 13.43
C LEU A 227 -45.80 -9.52 14.31
N LEU A 228 -44.75 -9.70 15.11
CA LEU A 228 -44.64 -10.86 15.99
C LEU A 228 -45.79 -10.90 17.00
N ALA A 229 -46.17 -9.76 17.60
CA ALA A 229 -47.30 -9.68 18.52
C ALA A 229 -48.65 -10.02 17.86
N ILE A 230 -48.83 -9.65 16.58
CA ILE A 230 -50.04 -9.97 15.81
C ILE A 230 -50.11 -11.46 15.46
N TRP A 231 -48.96 -12.06 15.12
CA TRP A 231 -48.92 -13.43 14.60
C TRP A 231 -48.74 -14.50 15.70
N LEU A 232 -48.16 -14.15 16.85
CA LEU A 232 -47.95 -15.10 17.97
C LEU A 232 -49.24 -15.83 18.39
N PRO A 233 -50.39 -15.15 18.55
CA PRO A 233 -51.63 -15.81 18.96
C PRO A 233 -52.09 -16.86 17.95
N SER A 234 -51.96 -16.57 16.66
CA SER A 234 -52.32 -17.49 15.57
C SER A 234 -51.42 -18.72 15.55
N PHE A 235 -50.11 -18.54 15.78
CA PHE A 235 -49.17 -19.66 15.91
C PHE A 235 -49.45 -20.52 17.15
N LEU A 236 -49.76 -19.90 18.28
CA LEU A 236 -50.09 -20.62 19.52
C LEU A 236 -51.42 -21.39 19.39
N LEU A 237 -52.43 -20.80 18.75
CA LEU A 237 -53.69 -21.48 18.42
C LEU A 237 -53.49 -22.68 17.51
N ALA A 238 -52.64 -22.56 16.48
CA ALA A 238 -52.34 -23.66 15.57
C ALA A 238 -51.54 -24.82 16.20
N ILE A 239 -50.89 -24.60 17.34
CA ILE A 239 -50.16 -25.64 18.09
C ILE A 239 -51.09 -26.36 19.08
N VAL A 240 -52.16 -25.69 19.53
CA VAL A 240 -53.12 -26.22 20.52
C VAL A 240 -54.31 -26.94 19.85
N LEU A 241 -54.56 -26.67 18.56
CA LEU A 241 -55.52 -27.38 17.69
C LEU A 241 -54.88 -28.60 17.02
#